data_AF-A0A9D2BZ36-F1
#
_entry.id   AF-A0A9D2BZ36-F1
#
_cell.length_a   1.000
_cell.length_b   1.000
_cell.length_c   1.000
_cell.angle_alpha   90.00
_cell.angle_beta   90.00
_cell.angle_gamma   90.00
#
_symmetry.space_group_name_H-M   'P 1'
#
loop_
_entity.id
_entity.type
_entity.pdbx_description
1 polymer ?
#
loop_
_entity_poly.entity_id
_entity_poly.type
_entity_poly.pdbx_seq_one_letter_code
_entity_poly.pdbx_strand_id
1 'polypeptide(L)'
;MQVNPELDPQTEPETAPPAFQPPKKKPKWLKWVKRLIALAVAAALVVFLMRSCTGGGGTVSANTYRMEPASMQDLTVSVTGTGTIEPIHSYKVTTLIKGEILEAPFEEGDVVHKGDVLFRIDSKDVENSIEQAQIAVRNAQLSLESAQLSYQDLLDNQADQKTDLQIKSTETGVVNKLYVDVGDTLAAGAPIADILDRDHMKLTVAFHAVNTTSFYVGQSAVIKVDGSGESLNGTIDSIAATNSVGPGGTLVRNVTLVVDNPGALSDTSTGTASVGGVDCASGGTFAYAASGQITALTSGKLETLTIHEGDWVTKNQVVGSFEETDMATQIENARIAVENAKNAVQNAQLTLKNAQDSLENYTITSTIDGTVIEKNLDVGDNIDGTSTAGSSAGVSYPAVIYDLSALTFDVSIHELDINQIQVGQKVEITSSAVEGKTFTGHVDKVNINGVTTSGTTNYPVTILLDESDGLLPGMNVSARIIVEEQSTALCVPIEAVEQENGGTILLPGADAVYDKDGNLVSPGTIEKRTVTLGRNNDTYIEILDGLSEGEQVLIQNPVGSSFMEMAMGG
;
A
#
# COMPACT_ATOMS: atom_id res chain seq x y z
N MET A 1 49.94 -21.16 -23.32
CA MET A 1 51.35 -20.70 -23.34
C MET A 1 51.46 -19.66 -22.23
N GLN A 2 51.89 -20.05 -21.03
CA GLN A 2 53.29 -20.10 -20.58
C GLN A 2 53.97 -18.72 -20.48
N VAL A 3 54.14 -18.33 -19.21
CA VAL A 3 55.24 -17.59 -18.54
C VAL A 3 55.50 -16.10 -18.86
N ASN A 4 55.41 -15.32 -17.77
CA ASN A 4 56.22 -14.14 -17.39
C ASN A 4 57.74 -14.52 -17.32
N PRO A 5 58.73 -13.71 -16.89
CA PRO A 5 58.74 -12.28 -16.55
C PRO A 5 60.01 -11.49 -16.98
N GLU A 6 59.99 -10.20 -16.64
CA GLU A 6 61.06 -9.34 -16.10
C GLU A 6 62.38 -8.97 -16.84
N LEU A 7 62.72 -7.68 -16.63
CA LEU A 7 64.03 -7.05 -16.34
C LEU A 7 64.71 -6.18 -17.41
N ASP A 8 64.68 -4.89 -17.10
CA ASP A 8 65.58 -3.78 -17.47
C ASP A 8 67.08 -4.12 -17.25
N PRO A 9 68.03 -3.41 -17.91
CA PRO A 9 68.62 -2.23 -17.24
C PRO A 9 69.15 -1.09 -18.15
N GLN A 10 69.38 0.04 -17.47
CA GLN A 10 69.99 1.31 -17.84
C GLN A 10 71.22 1.29 -18.78
N THR A 11 71.35 2.32 -19.64
CA THR A 11 72.58 3.16 -19.77
C THR A 11 72.33 4.43 -20.60
N GLU A 12 72.75 5.58 -20.05
CA GLU A 12 72.95 6.89 -20.70
C GLU A 12 74.18 6.87 -21.66
N PRO A 13 74.31 7.78 -22.66
CA PRO A 13 74.97 9.08 -22.38
C PRO A 13 74.56 10.31 -23.22
N GLU A 14 74.51 11.45 -22.54
CA GLU A 14 75.26 12.72 -22.75
C GLU A 14 75.55 13.23 -24.19
N THR A 15 75.04 14.43 -24.52
CA THR A 15 75.60 15.33 -25.56
C THR A 15 75.81 16.74 -25.01
N ALA A 16 76.99 17.29 -25.32
CA ALA A 16 77.66 18.40 -24.66
C ALA A 16 77.25 19.82 -25.12
N PRO A 17 77.46 20.85 -24.27
CA PRO A 17 77.68 22.23 -24.70
C PRO A 17 79.17 22.66 -24.65
N PRO A 18 79.65 23.56 -25.53
CA PRO A 18 81.07 23.88 -25.66
C PRO A 18 81.59 25.07 -24.83
N ALA A 19 82.83 24.86 -24.35
CA ALA A 19 84.00 25.70 -24.08
C ALA A 19 83.94 27.25 -23.96
N PHE A 20 84.63 27.71 -22.90
CA PHE A 20 85.00 29.07 -22.50
C PHE A 20 86.41 29.47 -23.01
N GLN A 21 86.66 30.76 -23.28
CA GLN A 21 87.93 31.55 -23.12
C GLN A 21 88.01 32.81 -24.07
N PRO A 22 88.83 33.86 -23.82
CA PRO A 22 88.44 35.12 -23.13
C PRO A 22 88.65 36.40 -23.99
N PRO A 23 88.10 37.59 -23.62
CA PRO A 23 88.45 38.83 -24.30
C PRO A 23 89.51 39.69 -23.60
N LYS A 24 90.30 40.35 -24.45
CA LYS A 24 91.49 41.18 -24.22
C LYS A 24 91.21 42.53 -23.54
N LYS A 25 92.22 43.05 -22.82
CA LYS A 25 92.35 44.38 -22.18
C LYS A 25 92.22 45.57 -23.15
N LYS A 26 91.54 46.65 -22.72
CA LYS A 26 91.76 48.11 -23.05
C LYS A 26 91.15 49.01 -21.91
N PRO A 27 91.41 50.33 -21.81
CA PRO A 27 92.58 50.97 -21.19
C PRO A 27 92.28 51.78 -19.90
N LYS A 28 93.35 52.21 -19.23
CA LYS A 28 93.50 52.53 -17.79
C LYS A 28 93.11 53.96 -17.33
N TRP A 29 92.18 54.68 -17.97
CA TRP A 29 91.78 56.04 -17.52
C TRP A 29 90.62 56.03 -16.52
N LEU A 30 89.56 55.23 -16.73
CA LEU A 30 88.35 55.25 -15.88
C LEU A 30 88.53 54.84 -14.40
N LYS A 31 89.73 54.39 -13.98
CA LYS A 31 89.98 53.88 -12.63
C LYS A 31 90.15 54.98 -11.57
N TRP A 32 90.51 56.22 -11.95
CA TRP A 32 90.74 57.31 -11.00
C TRP A 32 89.46 58.08 -10.65
N VAL A 33 88.54 58.23 -11.60
CA VAL A 33 87.22 58.87 -11.37
C VAL A 33 86.31 57.97 -10.52
N LYS A 34 86.34 56.65 -10.74
CA LYS A 34 85.60 55.69 -9.90
C LYS A 34 86.16 55.56 -8.48
N ARG A 35 87.46 55.80 -8.27
CA ARG A 35 88.07 55.80 -6.92
C ARG A 35 87.69 57.03 -6.11
N LEU A 36 87.53 58.20 -6.72
CA LEU A 36 87.07 59.41 -6.01
C LEU A 36 85.58 59.35 -5.64
N ILE A 37 84.73 58.79 -6.51
CA ILE A 37 83.30 58.62 -6.21
C ILE A 37 83.09 57.51 -5.16
N ALA A 38 83.83 56.40 -5.23
CA ALA A 38 83.76 55.35 -4.22
C ALA A 38 84.24 55.81 -2.83
N LEU A 39 85.22 56.72 -2.76
CA LEU A 39 85.74 57.24 -1.49
C LEU A 39 84.79 58.27 -0.87
N ALA A 40 84.08 59.05 -1.69
CA ALA A 40 83.02 59.95 -1.22
C ALA A 40 81.77 59.19 -0.72
N VAL A 41 81.38 58.10 -1.40
CA VAL A 41 80.27 57.23 -0.96
C VAL A 41 80.65 56.44 0.29
N ALA A 42 81.90 55.97 0.42
CA ALA A 42 82.38 55.30 1.63
C ALA A 42 82.44 56.25 2.84
N ALA A 43 82.85 57.52 2.64
CA ALA A 43 82.85 58.52 3.72
C ALA A 43 81.41 58.86 4.16
N ALA A 44 80.46 58.95 3.23
CA ALA A 44 79.04 59.16 3.55
C ALA A 44 78.40 57.95 4.27
N LEU A 45 78.77 56.72 3.89
CA LEU A 45 78.33 55.48 4.55
C LEU A 45 78.91 55.33 5.96
N VAL A 46 80.17 55.72 6.17
CA VAL A 46 80.81 55.69 7.50
C VAL A 46 80.20 56.75 8.43
N VAL A 47 79.85 57.94 7.93
CA VAL A 47 79.16 58.97 8.73
C VAL A 47 77.70 58.58 9.01
N PHE A 48 77.02 57.90 8.06
CA PHE A 48 75.68 57.36 8.29
C PHE A 48 75.69 56.19 9.28
N LEU A 49 76.68 55.30 9.22
CA LEU A 49 76.85 54.18 10.16
C LEU A 49 77.36 54.64 11.54
N MET A 50 78.14 55.71 11.64
CA MET A 50 78.55 56.28 12.94
C MET A 50 77.47 57.14 13.61
N ARG A 51 76.47 57.64 12.86
CA ARG A 51 75.27 58.27 13.46
C ARG A 51 74.26 57.27 14.03
N SER A 52 74.43 55.98 13.73
CA SER A 52 73.61 54.90 14.28
C SER A 52 74.16 54.29 15.58
N CYS A 53 75.31 54.78 16.08
CA CYS A 53 76.00 54.22 17.26
C CYS A 53 76.32 55.26 18.36
N THR A 54 75.44 56.25 18.57
CA THR A 54 75.46 57.07 19.80
C THR A 54 74.03 57.23 20.33
N GLY A 55 73.54 56.13 20.89
CA GLY A 55 72.31 56.01 21.66
C GLY A 55 72.43 54.82 22.60
N GLY A 56 73.54 54.77 23.35
CA GLY A 56 73.75 53.79 24.41
C GLY A 56 72.89 54.12 25.62
N GLY A 57 71.64 53.65 25.60
CA GLY A 57 70.88 53.30 26.79
C GLY A 57 70.66 51.79 26.73
N GLY A 58 71.40 51.03 27.53
CA GLY A 58 71.18 49.59 27.62
C GLY A 58 69.82 49.29 28.24
N THR A 59 68.93 48.69 27.45
CA THR A 59 67.85 47.83 27.95
C THR A 59 68.11 46.45 27.34
N VAL A 60 68.94 45.69 28.04
CA VAL A 60 69.07 44.25 27.82
C VAL A 60 67.88 43.62 28.54
N SER A 61 67.11 42.83 27.79
CA SER A 61 66.08 41.86 28.25
C SER A 61 64.77 42.39 28.84
N ALA A 62 63.84 42.84 27.99
CA ALA A 62 62.41 42.98 28.36
C ALA A 62 61.45 42.17 27.46
N ASN A 63 61.96 41.34 26.54
CA ASN A 63 61.14 40.78 25.47
C ASN A 63 60.81 39.29 25.60
N THR A 64 61.15 38.64 26.72
CA THR A 64 60.94 37.20 26.92
C THR A 64 59.54 36.86 27.43
N TYR A 65 58.87 37.78 28.13
CA TYR A 65 57.53 37.56 28.70
C TYR A 65 56.62 38.75 28.45
N ARG A 66 55.36 38.49 28.07
CA ARG A 66 54.26 39.47 28.00
C ARG A 66 53.36 39.27 29.20
N MET A 67 52.92 40.34 29.86
CA MET A 67 51.95 40.26 30.95
C MET A 67 50.53 40.40 30.42
N GLU A 68 49.61 39.59 30.96
CA GLU A 68 48.18 39.78 30.77
C GLU A 68 47.47 39.72 32.14
N PRO A 69 46.54 40.64 32.46
CA PRO A 69 45.73 40.52 33.68
C PRO A 69 44.72 39.37 33.59
N ALA A 70 44.56 38.63 34.68
CA ALA A 70 43.39 37.79 34.86
C ALA A 70 42.15 38.69 35.01
N SER A 71 41.16 38.52 34.14
CA SER A 71 39.98 39.39 34.11
C SER A 71 38.69 38.59 34.16
N MET A 72 37.68 39.17 34.80
CA MET A 72 36.33 38.63 34.78
C MET A 72 35.69 38.93 33.42
N GLN A 73 35.34 37.88 32.69
CA GLN A 73 34.69 38.00 31.40
C GLN A 73 33.72 36.84 31.17
N ASP A 74 32.80 37.03 30.22
CA ASP A 74 31.87 35.98 29.85
C ASP A 74 32.60 34.95 28.98
N LEU A 75 32.43 33.67 29.33
CA LEU A 75 33.07 32.56 28.65
C LEU A 75 32.00 31.68 28.00
N THR A 76 31.99 31.67 26.67
CA THR A 76 31.15 30.78 25.88
C THR A 76 31.98 29.64 25.33
N VAL A 77 31.60 28.41 25.68
CA VAL A 77 32.13 27.18 25.09
C VAL A 77 31.25 26.83 23.91
N SER A 78 31.84 26.76 22.72
CA SER A 78 31.11 26.46 21.50
C SER A 78 31.82 25.43 20.66
N VAL A 79 31.06 24.58 19.99
CA VAL A 79 31.56 23.64 18.99
C VAL A 79 31.20 24.17 17.61
N THR A 80 32.19 24.34 16.75
CA THR A 80 31.97 24.81 15.39
C THR A 80 31.96 23.66 14.39
N GLY A 81 31.10 23.75 13.39
CA GLY A 81 31.18 22.88 12.23
C GLY A 81 30.50 23.49 11.02
N THR A 82 30.74 22.90 9.86
CA THR A 82 30.17 23.37 8.59
C THR A 82 29.20 22.35 8.05
N GLY A 83 28.19 22.82 7.32
CA GLY A 83 27.22 21.98 6.63
C GLY A 83 26.59 22.70 5.44
N THR A 84 25.74 21.98 4.72
CA THR A 84 25.02 22.49 3.56
C THR A 84 23.53 22.55 3.90
N ILE A 85 22.87 23.66 3.58
CA ILE A 85 21.43 23.81 3.79
C ILE A 85 20.66 22.84 2.92
N GLU A 86 19.69 22.18 3.52
CA GLU A 86 18.76 21.23 2.91
C GLU A 86 17.31 21.63 3.27
N PRO A 87 16.34 21.30 2.42
CA PRO A 87 14.93 21.44 2.78
C PRO A 87 14.59 20.44 3.91
N ILE A 88 13.59 20.75 4.73
CA ILE A 88 13.11 19.81 5.76
C ILE A 88 12.67 18.48 5.16
N HIS A 89 12.04 18.52 3.97
CA HIS A 89 11.73 17.33 3.18
C HIS A 89 12.04 17.56 1.70
N SER A 90 12.64 16.55 1.06
CA SER A 90 12.86 16.50 -0.39
C SER A 90 12.14 15.28 -0.95
N TYR A 91 11.23 15.49 -1.90
CA TYR A 91 10.60 14.41 -2.65
C TYR A 91 11.11 14.39 -4.08
N LYS A 92 11.75 13.28 -4.45
CA LYS A 92 12.12 13.00 -5.83
C LYS A 92 11.02 12.16 -6.44
N VAL A 93 10.36 12.70 -7.46
CA VAL A 93 9.31 11.99 -8.18
C VAL A 93 9.93 10.73 -8.79
N THR A 94 9.26 9.59 -8.62
CA THR A 94 9.65 8.33 -9.25
C THR A 94 8.45 7.69 -9.90
N THR A 95 8.70 6.86 -10.90
CA THR A 95 7.66 6.07 -11.54
C THR A 95 8.17 4.68 -11.87
N LEU A 96 7.26 3.71 -11.77
CA LEU A 96 7.50 2.33 -12.17
C LEU A 96 6.92 2.03 -13.56
N ILE A 97 6.17 2.97 -14.14
CA ILE A 97 5.53 2.80 -15.44
C ILE A 97 6.38 3.42 -16.55
N LYS A 98 6.17 2.93 -17.78
CA LYS A 98 6.82 3.39 -19.00
C LYS A 98 5.77 4.02 -19.92
N GLY A 99 6.11 5.12 -20.59
CA GLY A 99 5.22 5.74 -21.57
C GLY A 99 5.58 7.20 -21.90
N GLU A 100 4.88 7.77 -22.87
CA GLU A 100 5.04 9.18 -23.25
C GLU A 100 4.27 10.10 -22.31
N ILE A 101 4.86 11.22 -21.92
CA ILE A 101 4.19 12.25 -21.11
C ILE A 101 3.23 13.06 -21.99
N LEU A 102 1.94 13.02 -21.68
CA LEU A 102 0.89 13.76 -22.37
C LEU A 102 0.62 15.14 -21.76
N GLU A 103 0.74 15.26 -20.43
CA GLU A 103 0.47 16.49 -19.70
C GLU A 103 1.46 16.65 -18.54
N ALA A 104 1.98 17.86 -18.37
CA ALA A 104 2.80 18.27 -17.23
C ALA A 104 2.42 19.71 -16.82
N PRO A 105 1.34 19.91 -16.02
CA PRO A 105 0.72 21.21 -15.81
C PRO A 105 1.41 22.03 -14.70
N PHE A 106 2.75 21.99 -14.66
CA PHE A 106 3.56 22.71 -13.68
C PHE A 106 4.89 23.13 -14.30
N GLU A 107 5.48 24.21 -13.77
CA GLU A 107 6.81 24.68 -14.13
C GLU A 107 7.73 24.77 -12.91
N GLU A 108 9.03 24.92 -13.15
CA GLU A 108 9.99 25.14 -12.07
C GLU A 108 9.67 26.45 -11.31
N GLY A 109 9.68 26.38 -9.99
CA GLY A 109 9.29 27.48 -9.10
C GLY A 109 7.81 27.52 -8.73
N ASP A 110 6.96 26.68 -9.33
CA ASP A 110 5.55 26.59 -8.93
C ASP A 110 5.37 25.93 -7.56
N VAL A 111 4.37 26.41 -6.82
CA VAL A 111 3.93 25.79 -5.56
C VAL A 111 2.90 24.72 -5.88
N VAL A 112 3.18 23.49 -5.47
CA VAL A 112 2.30 22.33 -5.63
C VAL A 112 1.83 21.84 -4.26
N HIS A 113 0.57 21.43 -4.21
CA HIS A 113 -0.02 20.82 -3.03
C HIS A 113 -0.01 19.30 -3.16
N LYS A 114 -0.12 18.63 -2.03
CA LYS A 114 -0.28 17.18 -1.99
C LYS A 114 -1.53 16.77 -2.77
N GLY A 115 -1.34 15.88 -3.74
CA GLY A 115 -2.38 15.38 -4.65
C GLY A 115 -2.46 16.12 -5.98
N ASP A 116 -1.76 17.24 -6.16
CA ASP A 116 -1.72 17.94 -7.44
C ASP A 116 -1.09 17.06 -8.51
N VAL A 117 -1.64 17.11 -9.73
CA VAL A 117 -1.16 16.31 -10.86
C VAL A 117 0.15 16.89 -11.36
N LEU A 118 1.20 16.07 -11.37
CA LEU A 118 2.50 16.42 -11.91
C LEU A 118 2.60 15.94 -13.36
N PHE A 119 2.37 14.65 -13.61
CA PHE A 119 2.48 14.09 -14.96
C PHE A 119 1.28 13.20 -15.28
N ARG A 120 0.75 13.32 -16.50
CA ARG A 120 -0.12 12.31 -17.11
C ARG A 120 0.63 11.60 -18.22
N ILE A 121 0.67 10.28 -18.14
CA ILE A 121 1.37 9.42 -19.11
C ILE A 121 0.34 8.74 -20.01
N ASP A 122 0.69 8.46 -21.26
CA ASP A 122 -0.18 7.73 -22.19
C ASP A 122 -0.51 6.34 -21.62
N SER A 123 -1.81 6.13 -21.36
CA SER A 123 -2.35 4.94 -20.71
C SER A 123 -3.17 4.06 -21.65
N LYS A 124 -3.12 4.32 -22.96
CA LYS A 124 -3.96 3.63 -23.96
C LYS A 124 -3.87 2.10 -23.91
N ASP A 125 -2.68 1.55 -23.62
CA ASP A 125 -2.49 0.11 -23.48
C ASP A 125 -3.24 -0.45 -22.26
N VAL A 126 -3.28 0.30 -21.15
CA VAL A 126 -4.00 -0.09 -19.93
C VAL A 126 -5.50 0.13 -20.10
N GLU A 127 -5.93 1.19 -20.77
CA GLU A 127 -7.34 1.40 -21.12
C GLU A 127 -7.89 0.24 -21.95
N ASN A 128 -7.14 -0.21 -22.96
CA ASN A 128 -7.48 -1.41 -23.75
C ASN A 128 -7.53 -2.67 -22.86
N SER A 129 -6.63 -2.80 -21.90
CA SER A 129 -6.62 -3.92 -20.94
C SER A 129 -7.84 -3.89 -20.02
N ILE A 130 -8.27 -2.72 -19.56
CA ILE A 130 -9.50 -2.53 -18.77
C ILE A 130 -10.71 -2.95 -19.60
N GLU A 131 -10.81 -2.53 -20.87
CA GLU A 131 -11.91 -2.93 -21.74
C GLU A 131 -11.98 -4.46 -21.90
N GLN A 132 -10.84 -5.10 -22.15
CA GLN A 132 -10.75 -6.56 -22.23
C GLN A 132 -11.16 -7.24 -20.92
N ALA A 133 -10.72 -6.71 -19.78
CA ALA A 133 -11.09 -7.24 -18.47
C ALA A 133 -12.59 -7.06 -18.16
N GLN A 134 -13.20 -5.93 -18.57
CA GLN A 134 -14.64 -5.72 -18.46
C GLN A 134 -15.44 -6.72 -19.31
N ILE A 135 -14.99 -7.00 -20.53
CA ILE A 135 -15.59 -8.02 -21.38
C ILE A 135 -15.47 -9.40 -20.72
N ALA A 136 -14.32 -9.73 -20.12
CA ALA A 136 -14.13 -10.97 -19.38
C ALA A 136 -15.08 -11.09 -18.17
N VAL A 137 -15.27 -10.01 -17.40
CA VAL A 137 -16.25 -9.96 -16.30
C VAL A 137 -17.65 -10.22 -16.82
N ARG A 138 -18.06 -9.54 -17.90
CA ARG A 138 -19.39 -9.72 -18.50
C ARG A 138 -19.61 -11.16 -18.97
N ASN A 139 -18.64 -11.76 -19.65
CA ASN A 139 -18.73 -13.15 -20.10
C ASN A 139 -18.81 -14.13 -18.92
N ALA A 140 -18.05 -13.90 -17.85
CA ALA A 140 -18.12 -14.70 -16.63
C ALA A 140 -19.48 -14.56 -15.93
N GLN A 141 -20.06 -13.36 -15.90
CA GLN A 141 -21.39 -13.11 -15.35
C GLN A 141 -22.49 -13.83 -16.13
N LEU A 142 -22.44 -13.78 -17.47
CA LEU A 142 -23.38 -14.53 -18.33
C LEU A 142 -23.24 -16.04 -18.12
N SER A 143 -22.01 -16.53 -17.94
CA SER A 143 -21.77 -17.94 -17.60
C SER A 143 -22.38 -18.31 -16.25
N LEU A 144 -22.23 -17.47 -15.23
CA LEU A 144 -22.85 -17.67 -13.91
C LEU A 144 -24.38 -17.68 -14.01
N GLU A 145 -24.97 -16.74 -14.73
CA GLU A 145 -26.42 -16.70 -14.97
C GLU A 145 -26.91 -17.98 -15.65
N SER A 146 -26.21 -18.44 -16.70
CA SER A 146 -26.56 -19.69 -17.39
C SER A 146 -26.47 -20.92 -16.47
N ALA A 147 -25.47 -20.98 -15.59
CA ALA A 147 -25.31 -22.05 -14.61
C ALA A 147 -26.41 -22.01 -13.54
N GLN A 148 -26.83 -20.81 -13.11
CA GLN A 148 -27.92 -20.63 -12.15
C GLN A 148 -29.26 -21.05 -12.73
N LEU A 149 -29.55 -20.69 -13.98
CA LEU A 149 -30.76 -21.12 -14.67
C LEU A 149 -30.81 -22.64 -14.80
N SER A 150 -29.70 -23.27 -15.24
CA SER A 150 -29.60 -24.73 -15.30
C SER A 150 -29.82 -25.41 -13.94
N TYR A 151 -29.26 -24.84 -12.87
CA TYR A 151 -29.48 -25.34 -11.51
C TYR A 151 -30.95 -25.19 -11.08
N GLN A 152 -31.58 -24.05 -11.37
CA GLN A 152 -32.98 -23.81 -11.05
C GLN A 152 -33.91 -24.76 -11.82
N ASP A 153 -33.66 -24.96 -13.12
CA ASP A 153 -34.42 -25.89 -13.95
C ASP A 153 -34.37 -27.31 -13.37
N LEU A 154 -33.23 -27.75 -12.83
CA LEU A 154 -33.12 -29.06 -12.19
C LEU A 154 -33.92 -29.15 -10.87
N LEU A 155 -33.96 -28.08 -10.08
CA LEU A 155 -34.77 -28.04 -8.85
C LEU A 155 -36.27 -28.09 -9.15
N ASP A 156 -36.71 -27.35 -10.17
CA ASP A 156 -38.12 -27.32 -10.58
C ASP A 156 -38.54 -28.70 -11.13
N ASN A 157 -37.72 -29.30 -11.98
CA ASN A 157 -37.95 -30.65 -12.49
C ASN A 157 -37.94 -31.72 -11.37
N GLN A 158 -37.12 -31.56 -10.32
CA GLN A 158 -37.10 -32.50 -9.19
C GLN A 158 -38.45 -32.55 -8.46
N ALA A 159 -39.09 -31.40 -8.26
CA ALA A 159 -40.38 -31.31 -7.58
C ALA A 159 -41.50 -31.97 -8.40
N ASP A 160 -41.52 -31.71 -9.71
CA ASP A 160 -42.47 -32.29 -10.65
C ASP A 160 -42.28 -33.81 -10.75
N GLN A 161 -41.03 -34.27 -10.96
CA GLN A 161 -40.75 -35.70 -11.03
C GLN A 161 -41.10 -36.43 -9.74
N LYS A 162 -40.80 -35.87 -8.56
CA LYS A 162 -41.18 -36.51 -7.28
C LYS A 162 -42.70 -36.73 -7.15
N THR A 163 -43.49 -35.86 -7.74
CA THR A 163 -44.96 -35.99 -7.77
C THR A 163 -45.39 -37.04 -8.79
N ASP A 164 -44.78 -37.04 -9.98
CA ASP A 164 -45.12 -37.95 -11.09
C ASP A 164 -44.60 -39.38 -10.88
N LEU A 165 -43.56 -39.57 -10.05
CA LEU A 165 -43.07 -40.88 -9.62
C LEU A 165 -44.11 -41.61 -8.75
N GLN A 166 -45.08 -40.91 -8.15
CA GLN A 166 -46.16 -41.52 -7.38
C GLN A 166 -47.31 -41.94 -8.28
N ILE A 167 -47.65 -43.23 -8.23
CA ILE A 167 -48.80 -43.77 -8.97
C ILE A 167 -50.04 -43.57 -8.11
N LYS A 168 -51.03 -42.86 -8.64
CA LYS A 168 -52.28 -42.53 -7.93
C LYS A 168 -53.48 -43.14 -8.63
N SER A 169 -54.45 -43.60 -7.83
CA SER A 169 -55.73 -44.12 -8.33
C SER A 169 -56.54 -43.01 -9.02
N THR A 170 -57.03 -43.28 -10.24
CA THR A 170 -57.82 -42.33 -11.02
C THR A 170 -59.26 -42.21 -10.54
N GLU A 171 -59.83 -43.31 -10.02
CA GLU A 171 -61.20 -43.38 -9.52
C GLU A 171 -61.29 -44.18 -8.21
N THR A 172 -62.49 -44.24 -7.61
CA THR A 172 -62.77 -45.09 -6.44
C THR A 172 -63.42 -46.39 -6.90
N GLY A 173 -62.97 -47.54 -6.39
CA GLY A 173 -63.53 -48.85 -6.73
C GLY A 173 -62.58 -50.00 -6.42
N VAL A 174 -62.90 -51.18 -6.94
CA VAL A 174 -62.08 -52.40 -6.79
C VAL A 174 -61.11 -52.52 -7.96
N VAL A 175 -59.88 -52.96 -7.70
CA VAL A 175 -58.92 -53.33 -8.73
C VAL A 175 -59.42 -54.59 -9.45
N ASN A 176 -59.89 -54.43 -10.69
CA ASN A 176 -60.46 -55.49 -11.49
C ASN A 176 -59.41 -56.33 -12.22
N LYS A 177 -58.36 -55.66 -12.72
CA LYS A 177 -57.25 -56.30 -13.43
C LYS A 177 -55.96 -55.52 -13.23
N LEU A 178 -54.86 -56.21 -12.97
CA LEU A 178 -53.53 -55.63 -12.86
C LEU A 178 -52.68 -56.01 -14.10
N TYR A 179 -51.91 -55.07 -14.63
CA TYR A 179 -51.14 -55.24 -15.87
C TYR A 179 -49.62 -55.33 -15.67
N VAL A 180 -49.12 -54.99 -14.48
CA VAL A 180 -47.69 -54.78 -14.24
C VAL A 180 -47.26 -55.41 -12.92
N ASP A 181 -46.01 -55.85 -12.86
CA ASP A 181 -45.37 -56.38 -11.66
C ASP A 181 -44.26 -55.45 -11.15
N VAL A 182 -43.94 -55.53 -9.86
CA VAL A 182 -42.83 -54.78 -9.26
C VAL A 182 -41.52 -55.17 -9.94
N GLY A 183 -40.76 -54.17 -10.40
CA GLY A 183 -39.53 -54.33 -11.16
C GLY A 183 -39.67 -54.10 -12.68
N ASP A 184 -40.89 -54.01 -13.20
CA ASP A 184 -41.15 -53.70 -14.62
C ASP A 184 -40.76 -52.27 -14.96
N THR A 185 -40.28 -52.06 -16.19
CA THR A 185 -40.01 -50.72 -16.74
C THR A 185 -41.17 -50.27 -17.60
N LEU A 186 -41.87 -49.21 -17.19
CA LEU A 186 -43.06 -48.71 -17.84
C LEU A 186 -42.78 -47.39 -18.55
N ALA A 187 -43.46 -47.14 -19.65
CA ALA A 187 -43.46 -45.86 -20.34
C ALA A 187 -44.59 -44.96 -19.79
N ALA A 188 -44.45 -43.64 -19.92
CA ALA A 188 -45.53 -42.71 -19.59
C ALA A 188 -46.79 -43.04 -20.41
N GLY A 189 -47.93 -43.07 -19.72
CA GLY A 189 -49.24 -43.48 -20.26
C GLY A 189 -49.50 -44.99 -20.27
N ALA A 190 -48.55 -45.83 -19.84
CA ALA A 190 -48.77 -47.27 -19.78
C ALA A 190 -49.87 -47.64 -18.76
N PRO A 191 -50.77 -48.58 -19.10
CA PRO A 191 -51.81 -49.04 -18.18
C PRO A 191 -51.20 -49.88 -17.04
N ILE A 192 -51.60 -49.58 -15.81
CA ILE A 192 -51.14 -50.26 -14.58
C ILE A 192 -52.26 -51.16 -14.04
N ALA A 193 -53.46 -50.62 -13.86
CA ALA A 193 -54.59 -51.37 -13.33
C ALA A 193 -55.93 -50.82 -13.82
N ASP A 194 -56.92 -51.69 -14.01
CA ASP A 194 -58.31 -51.28 -14.23
C ASP A 194 -59.04 -51.21 -12.89
N ILE A 195 -59.69 -50.08 -12.62
CA ILE A 195 -60.54 -49.86 -11.45
C ILE A 195 -61.99 -49.91 -11.88
N LEU A 196 -62.79 -50.65 -11.11
CA LEU A 196 -64.20 -50.80 -11.34
C LEU A 196 -64.97 -50.72 -10.01
N ASP A 197 -65.91 -49.79 -9.90
CA ASP A 197 -66.88 -49.78 -8.81
C ASP A 197 -67.94 -50.85 -9.08
N ARG A 198 -67.79 -52.01 -8.43
CA ARG A 198 -68.73 -53.12 -8.53
C ARG A 198 -69.90 -52.99 -7.56
N ASP A 199 -69.75 -52.19 -6.50
CA ASP A 199 -70.72 -52.09 -5.41
C ASP A 199 -71.85 -51.11 -5.75
N HIS A 200 -71.58 -50.14 -6.62
CA HIS A 200 -72.58 -49.19 -7.10
C HIS A 200 -72.70 -49.21 -8.62
N MET A 201 -73.94 -49.17 -9.12
CA MET A 201 -74.23 -49.10 -10.54
C MET A 201 -75.15 -47.93 -10.88
N LYS A 202 -74.96 -47.37 -12.07
CA LYS A 202 -75.77 -46.31 -12.65
C LYS A 202 -76.69 -46.88 -13.72
N LEU A 203 -78.00 -46.74 -13.53
CA LEU A 203 -79.01 -47.04 -14.54
C LEU A 203 -79.50 -45.74 -15.18
N THR A 204 -79.33 -45.58 -16.49
CA THR A 204 -79.88 -44.42 -17.20
C THR A 204 -81.15 -44.82 -17.94
N VAL A 205 -82.29 -44.29 -17.51
CA VAL A 205 -83.60 -44.57 -18.10
C VAL A 205 -84.29 -43.29 -18.54
N ALA A 206 -85.14 -43.40 -19.56
CA ALA A 206 -85.85 -42.26 -20.11
C ALA A 206 -87.23 -42.13 -19.46
N PHE A 207 -87.54 -40.96 -18.93
CA PHE A 207 -88.88 -40.61 -18.43
C PHE A 207 -89.54 -39.58 -19.33
N HIS A 208 -90.87 -39.56 -19.43
CA HIS A 208 -91.56 -38.51 -20.16
C HIS A 208 -91.25 -37.12 -19.56
N ALA A 209 -90.88 -36.16 -20.42
CA ALA A 209 -90.37 -34.87 -19.98
C ALA A 209 -91.33 -34.13 -19.02
N VAL A 210 -92.64 -34.28 -19.22
CA VAL A 210 -93.69 -33.70 -18.35
C VAL A 210 -93.57 -34.16 -16.90
N ASN A 211 -93.27 -35.45 -16.68
CA ASN A 211 -93.21 -36.06 -15.35
C ASN A 211 -91.88 -35.80 -14.64
N THR A 212 -90.83 -35.47 -15.39
CA THR A 212 -89.50 -35.17 -14.80
C THR A 212 -89.42 -33.81 -14.11
N THR A 213 -90.42 -32.94 -14.29
CA THR A 213 -90.49 -31.60 -13.66
C THR A 213 -90.60 -31.67 -12.15
N SER A 214 -91.15 -32.77 -11.60
CA SER A 214 -91.30 -33.00 -10.16
C SER A 214 -90.15 -33.79 -9.54
N PHE A 215 -89.16 -34.23 -10.33
CA PHE A 215 -88.04 -35.03 -9.83
C PHE A 215 -86.92 -34.14 -9.30
N TYR A 216 -86.24 -34.60 -8.25
CA TYR A 216 -85.05 -33.96 -7.70
C TYR A 216 -83.96 -34.99 -7.41
N VAL A 217 -82.71 -34.56 -7.48
CA VAL A 217 -81.54 -35.41 -7.18
C VAL A 217 -81.61 -35.88 -5.72
N GLY A 218 -81.33 -37.16 -5.48
CA GLY A 218 -81.45 -37.82 -4.18
C GLY A 218 -82.84 -38.41 -3.87
N GLN A 219 -83.83 -38.22 -4.76
CA GLN A 219 -85.13 -38.86 -4.59
C GLN A 219 -85.02 -40.39 -4.71
N SER A 220 -85.69 -41.13 -3.83
CA SER A 220 -85.72 -42.59 -3.86
C SER A 220 -86.49 -43.12 -5.08
N ALA A 221 -85.97 -44.19 -5.66
CA ALA A 221 -86.52 -44.86 -6.82
C ALA A 221 -86.47 -46.38 -6.64
N VAL A 222 -87.43 -47.06 -7.24
CA VAL A 222 -87.46 -48.53 -7.30
C VAL A 222 -87.02 -48.93 -8.70
N ILE A 223 -85.87 -49.61 -8.79
CA ILE A 223 -85.33 -50.13 -10.03
C ILE A 223 -85.72 -51.60 -10.14
N LYS A 224 -86.35 -51.98 -11.24
CA LYS A 224 -86.65 -53.37 -11.57
C LYS A 224 -85.69 -53.87 -12.62
N VAL A 225 -84.98 -54.95 -12.32
CA VAL A 225 -83.99 -55.55 -13.22
C VAL A 225 -84.70 -56.46 -14.21
N ASP A 226 -84.45 -56.25 -15.50
CA ASP A 226 -85.06 -57.02 -16.58
C ASP A 226 -84.45 -58.44 -16.62
N GLY A 227 -85.29 -59.46 -16.79
CA GLY A 227 -84.90 -60.86 -16.77
C GLY A 227 -85.02 -61.55 -15.41
N SER A 228 -84.52 -60.94 -14.32
CA SER A 228 -84.66 -61.49 -12.96
C SER A 228 -85.98 -61.09 -12.27
N GLY A 229 -86.53 -59.92 -12.61
CA GLY A 229 -87.73 -59.37 -11.99
C GLY A 229 -87.53 -58.83 -10.58
N GLU A 230 -86.30 -58.82 -10.08
CA GLU A 230 -85.92 -58.29 -8.77
C GLU A 230 -86.09 -56.77 -8.73
N SER A 231 -86.46 -56.24 -7.55
CA SER A 231 -86.61 -54.81 -7.31
C SER A 231 -85.55 -54.34 -6.32
N LEU A 232 -84.75 -53.37 -6.75
CA LEU A 232 -83.66 -52.76 -5.99
C LEU A 232 -84.02 -51.31 -5.66
N ASN A 233 -83.58 -50.86 -4.49
CA ASN A 233 -83.75 -49.48 -4.09
C ASN A 233 -82.55 -48.67 -4.57
N GLY A 234 -82.82 -47.56 -5.25
CA GLY A 234 -81.79 -46.61 -5.67
C GLY A 234 -82.24 -45.18 -5.45
N THR A 235 -81.38 -44.25 -5.86
CA THR A 235 -81.66 -42.81 -5.79
C THR A 235 -81.33 -42.13 -7.10
N ILE A 236 -81.95 -40.99 -7.38
CA ILE A 236 -81.62 -40.19 -8.55
C ILE A 236 -80.25 -39.54 -8.35
N ASP A 237 -79.30 -39.84 -9.23
CA ASP A 237 -77.95 -39.25 -9.28
C ASP A 237 -77.93 -37.97 -10.12
N SER A 238 -78.55 -38.02 -11.30
CA SER A 238 -78.66 -36.83 -12.15
C SER A 238 -79.86 -36.90 -13.10
N ILE A 239 -80.33 -35.72 -13.51
CA ILE A 239 -81.42 -35.55 -14.49
C ILE A 239 -80.83 -34.75 -15.65
N ALA A 240 -80.93 -35.27 -16.87
CA ALA A 240 -80.37 -34.64 -18.06
C ALA A 240 -80.97 -33.24 -18.25
N ALA A 241 -80.13 -32.24 -18.58
CA ALA A 241 -80.60 -30.87 -18.74
C ALA A 241 -81.49 -30.67 -19.97
N THR A 242 -81.40 -31.54 -20.98
CA THR A 242 -82.11 -31.43 -22.26
C THR A 242 -83.14 -32.54 -22.45
N ASN A 243 -84.19 -32.23 -23.22
CA ASN A 243 -85.14 -33.24 -23.68
C ASN A 243 -84.59 -33.92 -24.93
N SER A 244 -84.77 -35.23 -25.02
CA SER A 244 -84.48 -36.04 -26.21
C SER A 244 -85.77 -36.60 -26.79
N VAL A 245 -85.73 -37.02 -28.06
CA VAL A 245 -86.87 -37.68 -28.71
C VAL A 245 -86.78 -39.18 -28.41
N GLY A 246 -87.75 -39.69 -27.65
CA GLY A 246 -87.85 -41.09 -27.28
C GLY A 246 -88.58 -41.95 -28.32
N PRO A 247 -88.71 -43.26 -28.07
CA PRO A 247 -89.51 -44.15 -28.91
C PRO A 247 -90.92 -43.60 -29.12
N GLY A 248 -91.41 -43.61 -30.37
CA GLY A 248 -92.73 -43.10 -30.72
C GLY A 248 -92.86 -41.57 -30.81
N GLY A 249 -91.74 -40.80 -30.84
CA GLY A 249 -91.75 -39.35 -31.08
C GLY A 249 -92.10 -38.50 -29.85
N THR A 250 -92.12 -39.09 -28.66
CA THR A 250 -92.41 -38.38 -27.41
C THR A 250 -91.18 -37.70 -26.85
N LEU A 251 -91.35 -36.54 -26.21
CA LEU A 251 -90.26 -35.87 -25.51
C LEU A 251 -89.98 -36.61 -24.20
N VAL A 252 -88.77 -37.15 -24.08
CA VAL A 252 -88.27 -37.84 -22.89
C VAL A 252 -87.04 -37.14 -22.34
N ARG A 253 -86.75 -37.38 -21.08
CA ARG A 253 -85.59 -36.85 -20.36
C ARG A 253 -84.91 -38.00 -19.65
N ASN A 254 -83.60 -38.13 -19.87
CA ASN A 254 -82.82 -39.20 -19.26
C ASN A 254 -82.60 -38.87 -17.79
N VAL A 255 -82.90 -39.84 -16.92
CA VAL A 255 -82.64 -39.78 -15.49
C VAL A 255 -81.68 -40.92 -15.19
N THR A 256 -80.54 -40.57 -14.59
CA THR A 256 -79.54 -41.53 -14.14
C THR A 256 -79.78 -41.80 -12.66
N LEU A 257 -79.99 -43.07 -12.32
CA LEU A 257 -80.20 -43.55 -10.97
C LEU A 257 -78.98 -44.33 -10.51
N VAL A 258 -78.55 -44.13 -9.27
CA VAL A 258 -77.53 -44.97 -8.62
C VAL A 258 -78.22 -46.00 -7.75
N VAL A 259 -77.77 -47.24 -7.86
CA VAL A 259 -78.26 -48.40 -7.12
C VAL A 259 -77.09 -49.20 -6.55
N ASP A 260 -77.27 -49.77 -5.36
CA ASP A 260 -76.32 -50.72 -4.78
C ASP A 260 -76.45 -52.07 -5.49
N ASN A 261 -75.33 -52.62 -5.94
CA ASN A 261 -75.28 -53.90 -6.63
C ASN A 261 -75.19 -55.05 -5.60
N PRO A 262 -76.20 -55.94 -5.51
CA PRO A 262 -76.14 -57.11 -4.62
C PRO A 262 -75.18 -58.21 -5.12
N GLY A 263 -74.42 -57.96 -6.19
CA GLY A 263 -73.40 -58.85 -6.77
C GLY A 263 -73.85 -59.61 -8.02
N ALA A 264 -75.10 -59.41 -8.47
CA ALA A 264 -75.67 -60.08 -9.64
C ALA A 264 -75.78 -59.19 -10.88
N LEU A 265 -75.54 -57.87 -10.75
CA LEU A 265 -75.64 -56.92 -11.87
C LEU A 265 -74.29 -56.69 -12.57
N SER A 266 -74.39 -56.45 -13.88
CA SER A 266 -73.29 -56.15 -14.80
C SER A 266 -73.72 -55.06 -15.81
N ASP A 267 -72.77 -54.55 -16.60
CA ASP A 267 -73.04 -53.61 -17.71
C ASP A 267 -73.93 -54.18 -18.83
N THR A 268 -74.07 -55.50 -18.90
CA THR A 268 -75.01 -56.19 -19.80
C THR A 268 -76.42 -56.31 -19.22
N SER A 269 -76.61 -55.98 -17.94
CA SER A 269 -77.91 -55.99 -17.31
C SER A 269 -78.75 -54.81 -17.80
N THR A 270 -80.05 -55.03 -17.96
CA THR A 270 -81.02 -53.97 -18.30
C THR A 270 -82.05 -53.84 -17.19
N GLY A 271 -82.67 -52.67 -17.09
CA GLY A 271 -83.68 -52.42 -16.08
C GLY A 271 -84.59 -51.26 -16.41
N THR A 272 -85.72 -51.26 -15.72
CA THR A 272 -86.71 -50.19 -15.71
C THR A 272 -86.71 -49.54 -14.34
N ALA A 273 -87.07 -48.26 -14.24
CA ALA A 273 -87.15 -47.58 -12.94
C ALA A 273 -88.50 -46.90 -12.76
N SER A 274 -88.96 -46.89 -11.51
CA SER A 274 -90.15 -46.18 -11.07
C SER A 274 -89.77 -45.17 -9.99
N VAL A 275 -90.03 -43.90 -10.23
CA VAL A 275 -89.73 -42.80 -9.31
C VAL A 275 -91.05 -42.19 -8.86
N GLY A 276 -91.33 -42.23 -7.55
CA GLY A 276 -92.55 -41.62 -7.00
C GLY A 276 -93.86 -42.17 -7.59
N GLY A 277 -93.86 -43.43 -8.05
CA GLY A 277 -95.02 -44.08 -8.69
C GLY A 277 -95.18 -43.78 -10.19
N VAL A 278 -94.21 -43.08 -10.79
CA VAL A 278 -94.14 -42.87 -12.25
C VAL A 278 -93.12 -43.84 -12.83
N ASP A 279 -93.55 -44.67 -13.78
CA ASP A 279 -92.67 -45.60 -14.49
C ASP A 279 -91.92 -44.92 -15.64
N CYS A 280 -90.72 -45.42 -15.94
CA CYS A 280 -89.94 -44.95 -17.08
C CYS A 280 -90.64 -45.26 -18.41
N ALA A 281 -90.47 -44.35 -19.39
CA ALA A 281 -90.98 -44.50 -20.75
C ALA A 281 -90.21 -45.57 -21.54
N SER A 282 -88.92 -45.76 -21.20
CA SER A 282 -88.06 -46.80 -21.77
C SER A 282 -87.06 -47.28 -20.72
N GLY A 283 -86.87 -48.60 -20.68
CA GLY A 283 -85.77 -49.22 -19.93
C GLY A 283 -84.41 -48.81 -20.47
N GLY A 284 -83.37 -49.07 -19.66
CA GLY A 284 -81.99 -48.70 -19.94
C GLY A 284 -81.03 -49.80 -19.53
N THR A 285 -79.75 -49.60 -19.84
CA THR A 285 -78.66 -50.50 -19.43
C THR A 285 -78.02 -49.98 -18.14
N PHE A 286 -77.58 -50.91 -17.29
CA PHE A 286 -76.71 -50.56 -16.17
C PHE A 286 -75.31 -50.23 -16.69
N ALA A 287 -74.64 -49.31 -16.01
CA ALA A 287 -73.23 -49.00 -16.16
C ALA A 287 -72.60 -48.98 -14.76
N TYR A 288 -71.32 -49.30 -14.63
CA TYR A 288 -70.64 -49.18 -13.34
C TYR A 288 -70.60 -47.73 -12.90
N ALA A 289 -70.76 -47.47 -11.59
CA ALA A 289 -70.83 -46.11 -11.08
C ALA A 289 -69.52 -45.33 -11.33
N ALA A 290 -68.39 -46.02 -11.28
CA ALA A 290 -67.10 -45.54 -11.72
C ALA A 290 -66.32 -46.66 -12.43
N SER A 291 -65.66 -46.33 -13.53
CA SER A 291 -64.70 -47.19 -14.20
C SER A 291 -63.56 -46.33 -14.71
N GLY A 292 -62.33 -46.72 -14.43
CA GLY A 292 -61.15 -45.96 -14.83
C GLY A 292 -59.92 -46.85 -14.91
N GLN A 293 -58.87 -46.34 -15.55
CA GLN A 293 -57.59 -47.03 -15.63
C GLN A 293 -56.55 -46.20 -14.87
N ILE A 294 -55.76 -46.86 -14.03
CA ILE A 294 -54.54 -46.29 -13.45
C ILE A 294 -53.48 -46.35 -14.54
N THR A 295 -52.87 -45.22 -14.86
CA THR A 295 -51.80 -45.12 -15.85
C THR A 295 -50.54 -44.52 -15.24
N ALA A 296 -49.38 -44.90 -15.75
CA ALA A 296 -48.11 -44.30 -15.37
C ALA A 296 -48.06 -42.83 -15.86
N LEU A 297 -47.74 -41.88 -14.97
CA LEU A 297 -47.55 -40.47 -15.36
C LEU A 297 -46.15 -40.20 -15.91
N THR A 298 -45.17 -40.97 -15.45
CA THR A 298 -43.77 -40.91 -15.89
C THR A 298 -43.27 -42.28 -16.35
N SER A 299 -42.18 -42.29 -17.10
CA SER A 299 -41.47 -43.53 -17.43
C SER A 299 -40.48 -43.88 -16.32
N GLY A 300 -40.42 -45.15 -15.94
CA GLY A 300 -39.48 -45.58 -14.90
C GLY A 300 -39.63 -47.05 -14.56
N LYS A 301 -38.72 -47.55 -13.73
CA LYS A 301 -38.80 -48.89 -13.15
C LYS A 301 -39.68 -48.85 -11.91
N LEU A 302 -40.70 -49.70 -11.86
CA LEU A 302 -41.64 -49.78 -10.75
C LEU A 302 -40.93 -50.33 -9.51
N GLU A 303 -40.83 -49.53 -8.45
CA GLU A 303 -40.13 -49.92 -7.21
C GLU A 303 -41.12 -50.53 -6.20
N THR A 304 -42.29 -49.90 -6.06
CA THR A 304 -43.32 -50.37 -5.12
C THR A 304 -44.69 -50.39 -5.79
N LEU A 305 -45.47 -51.40 -5.44
CA LEU A 305 -46.88 -51.50 -5.79
C LEU A 305 -47.61 -52.10 -4.59
N THR A 306 -48.59 -51.37 -4.06
CA THR A 306 -49.30 -51.73 -2.82
C THR A 306 -50.68 -52.34 -3.07
N ILE A 307 -51.07 -52.50 -4.34
CA ILE A 307 -52.39 -52.99 -4.74
C ILE A 307 -52.29 -54.37 -5.40
N HIS A 308 -53.27 -55.21 -5.13
CA HIS A 308 -53.49 -56.49 -5.79
C HIS A 308 -54.90 -56.54 -6.40
N GLU A 309 -55.13 -57.49 -7.30
CA GLU A 309 -56.48 -57.71 -7.85
C GLU A 309 -57.47 -58.05 -6.72
N GLY A 310 -58.59 -57.32 -6.67
CA GLY A 310 -59.60 -57.42 -5.63
C GLY A 310 -59.48 -56.40 -4.49
N ASP A 311 -58.39 -55.62 -4.42
CA ASP A 311 -58.23 -54.58 -3.41
C ASP A 311 -59.13 -53.35 -3.70
N TRP A 312 -59.63 -52.71 -2.66
CA TRP A 312 -60.39 -51.46 -2.76
C TRP A 312 -59.46 -50.24 -2.72
N VAL A 313 -59.66 -49.30 -3.64
CA VAL A 313 -58.89 -48.05 -3.72
C VAL A 313 -59.82 -46.84 -3.76
N THR A 314 -59.33 -45.72 -3.21
CA THR A 314 -60.02 -44.42 -3.25
C THR A 314 -59.37 -43.49 -4.27
N LYS A 315 -60.14 -42.56 -4.81
CA LYS A 315 -59.64 -41.57 -5.78
C LYS A 315 -58.46 -40.78 -5.20
N ASN A 316 -57.39 -40.64 -5.99
CA ASN A 316 -56.10 -40.02 -5.62
C ASN A 316 -55.27 -40.76 -4.56
N GLN A 317 -55.66 -41.97 -4.14
CA GLN A 317 -54.84 -42.80 -3.26
C GLN A 317 -53.54 -43.19 -3.97
N VAL A 318 -52.41 -43.07 -3.28
CA VAL A 318 -51.12 -43.55 -3.78
C VAL A 318 -51.11 -45.08 -3.68
N VAL A 319 -50.84 -45.74 -4.81
CA VAL A 319 -50.88 -47.20 -4.96
C VAL A 319 -49.52 -47.81 -5.32
N GLY A 320 -48.51 -46.98 -5.56
CA GLY A 320 -47.15 -47.41 -5.88
C GLY A 320 -46.23 -46.23 -6.20
N SER A 321 -44.96 -46.54 -6.43
CA SER A 321 -43.94 -45.56 -6.82
C SER A 321 -42.91 -46.15 -7.79
N PHE A 322 -42.38 -45.30 -8.66
CA PHE A 322 -41.20 -45.59 -9.47
C PHE A 322 -39.90 -45.32 -8.69
N GLU A 323 -38.82 -46.00 -9.09
CA GLU A 323 -37.47 -45.80 -8.55
C GLU A 323 -36.98 -44.36 -8.83
N GLU A 324 -36.46 -43.69 -7.81
CA GLU A 324 -35.91 -42.33 -7.93
C GLU A 324 -34.56 -42.38 -8.68
N THR A 325 -34.48 -41.69 -9.82
CA THR A 325 -33.24 -41.54 -10.59
C THR A 325 -32.22 -40.64 -9.87
N ASP A 326 -30.94 -40.72 -10.28
CA ASP A 326 -29.79 -40.00 -9.69
C ASP A 326 -29.78 -38.47 -9.96
N MET A 327 -30.93 -37.82 -9.80
CA MET A 327 -31.12 -36.38 -9.90
C MET A 327 -30.32 -35.63 -8.84
N ALA A 328 -30.11 -36.25 -7.67
CA ALA A 328 -29.29 -35.68 -6.60
C ALA A 328 -27.85 -35.39 -7.06
N THR A 329 -27.22 -36.32 -7.80
CA THR A 329 -25.88 -36.11 -8.36
C THR A 329 -25.88 -35.02 -9.43
N GLN A 330 -26.94 -34.92 -10.24
CA GLN A 330 -27.04 -33.86 -11.26
C GLN A 330 -27.20 -32.46 -10.65
N ILE A 331 -28.04 -32.33 -9.62
CA ILE A 331 -28.22 -31.09 -8.86
C ILE A 331 -26.91 -30.68 -8.19
N GLU A 332 -26.18 -31.62 -7.60
CA GLU A 332 -24.89 -31.33 -6.98
C GLU A 332 -23.84 -30.89 -8.02
N ASN A 333 -23.77 -31.55 -9.18
CA ASN A 333 -22.89 -31.13 -10.27
C ASN A 333 -23.24 -29.72 -10.79
N ALA A 334 -24.53 -29.40 -10.91
CA ALA A 334 -24.98 -28.07 -11.30
C ALA A 334 -24.67 -27.02 -10.22
N ARG A 335 -24.79 -27.35 -8.93
CA ARG A 335 -24.37 -26.49 -7.82
C ARG A 335 -22.87 -26.19 -7.89
N ILE A 336 -22.04 -27.20 -8.15
CA ILE A 336 -20.60 -27.05 -8.34
C ILE A 336 -20.30 -26.17 -9.58
N ALA A 337 -21.08 -26.31 -10.66
CA ALA A 337 -20.94 -25.45 -11.84
C ALA A 337 -21.23 -23.98 -11.54
N VAL A 338 -22.28 -23.69 -10.74
CA VAL A 338 -22.58 -22.34 -10.25
C VAL A 338 -21.42 -21.79 -9.41
N GLU A 339 -20.86 -22.59 -8.51
CA GLU A 339 -19.72 -22.18 -7.69
C GLU A 339 -18.48 -21.87 -8.54
N ASN A 340 -18.17 -22.72 -9.52
CA ASN A 340 -17.07 -22.49 -10.46
C ASN A 340 -17.26 -21.22 -11.30
N ALA A 341 -18.49 -20.99 -11.79
CA ALA A 341 -18.80 -19.77 -12.55
C ALA A 341 -18.70 -18.52 -11.66
N LYS A 342 -19.11 -18.61 -10.39
CA LYS A 342 -18.93 -17.52 -9.41
C LYS A 342 -17.46 -17.22 -9.17
N ASN A 343 -16.62 -18.24 -9.00
CA ASN A 343 -15.17 -18.07 -8.86
C ASN A 343 -14.55 -17.44 -10.12
N ALA A 344 -15.04 -17.81 -11.32
CA ALA A 344 -14.62 -17.18 -12.57
C ALA A 344 -14.97 -15.67 -12.61
N VAL A 345 -16.16 -15.27 -12.15
CA VAL A 345 -16.54 -13.86 -12.01
C VAL A 345 -15.58 -13.13 -11.06
N GLN A 346 -15.30 -13.72 -9.90
CA GLN A 346 -14.38 -13.11 -8.92
C GLN A 346 -12.97 -12.92 -9.51
N ASN A 347 -12.45 -13.93 -10.20
CA ASN A 347 -11.14 -13.84 -10.86
C ASN A 347 -11.12 -12.75 -11.94
N ALA A 348 -12.16 -12.68 -12.77
CA ALA A 348 -12.27 -11.64 -13.79
C ALA A 348 -12.36 -10.24 -13.16
N GLN A 349 -13.07 -10.09 -12.04
CA GLN A 349 -13.16 -8.83 -11.30
C GLN A 349 -11.82 -8.42 -10.70
N LEU A 350 -11.05 -9.37 -10.17
CA LEU A 350 -9.71 -9.09 -9.65
C LEU A 350 -8.77 -8.60 -10.77
N THR A 351 -8.82 -9.23 -11.94
CA THR A 351 -8.06 -8.78 -13.12
C THR A 351 -8.47 -7.38 -13.56
N LEU A 352 -9.77 -7.08 -13.57
CA LEU A 352 -10.27 -5.73 -13.85
C LEU A 352 -9.75 -4.71 -12.84
N LYS A 353 -9.79 -5.05 -11.54
CA LYS A 353 -9.27 -4.20 -10.49
C LYS A 353 -7.77 -3.94 -10.66
N ASN A 354 -6.97 -4.97 -10.91
CA ASN A 354 -5.53 -4.80 -11.14
C ASN A 354 -5.24 -3.89 -12.34
N ALA A 355 -6.04 -3.98 -13.41
CA ALA A 355 -5.93 -3.09 -14.56
C ALA A 355 -6.32 -1.64 -14.21
N GLN A 356 -7.34 -1.44 -13.36
CA GLN A 356 -7.72 -0.12 -12.84
C GLN A 356 -6.65 0.49 -11.94
N ASP A 357 -6.13 -0.29 -10.98
CA ASP A 357 -5.02 0.12 -10.11
C ASP A 357 -3.77 0.48 -10.95
N SER A 358 -3.54 -0.25 -12.04
CA SER A 358 -2.47 0.07 -12.98
C SER A 358 -2.70 1.40 -13.71
N LEU A 359 -3.95 1.76 -14.03
CA LEU A 359 -4.29 3.04 -14.67
C LEU A 359 -4.05 4.23 -13.74
N GLU A 360 -4.32 4.08 -12.44
CA GLU A 360 -4.03 5.14 -11.46
C GLU A 360 -2.55 5.51 -11.43
N ASN A 361 -1.65 4.53 -11.65
CA ASN A 361 -0.20 4.78 -11.72
C ASN A 361 0.23 5.60 -12.95
N TYR A 362 -0.64 5.81 -13.95
CA TYR A 362 -0.38 6.69 -15.11
C TYR A 362 -0.62 8.17 -14.82
N THR A 363 -1.17 8.49 -13.65
CA THR A 363 -1.25 9.86 -13.16
C THR A 363 -0.33 10.02 -11.96
N ILE A 364 0.81 10.67 -12.17
CA ILE A 364 1.77 10.96 -11.11
C ILE A 364 1.30 12.23 -10.39
N THR A 365 1.11 12.14 -9.07
CA THR A 365 0.70 13.25 -8.22
C THR A 365 1.76 13.61 -7.20
N SER A 366 1.73 14.83 -6.66
CA SER A 366 2.61 15.23 -5.58
C SER A 366 2.24 14.53 -4.27
N THR A 367 3.23 14.00 -3.55
CA THR A 367 3.02 13.35 -2.24
C THR A 367 3.17 14.31 -1.06
N ILE A 368 3.74 15.49 -1.31
CA ILE A 368 4.01 16.55 -0.33
C ILE A 368 3.50 17.89 -0.83
N ASP A 369 3.24 18.82 0.08
CA ASP A 369 3.10 20.23 -0.24
C ASP A 369 4.52 20.83 -0.36
N GLY A 370 4.79 21.59 -1.43
CA GLY A 370 6.14 22.10 -1.66
C GLY A 370 6.28 22.95 -2.92
N THR A 371 7.51 23.33 -3.22
CA THR A 371 7.87 24.07 -4.43
C THR A 371 8.64 23.15 -5.37
N VAL A 372 8.34 23.22 -6.67
CA VAL A 372 9.06 22.48 -7.72
C VAL A 372 10.44 23.11 -7.92
N ILE A 373 11.49 22.33 -7.73
CA ILE A 373 12.89 22.79 -7.82
C ILE A 373 13.52 22.42 -9.15
N GLU A 374 13.25 21.21 -9.62
CA GLU A 374 13.74 20.70 -10.89
C GLU A 374 12.59 20.04 -11.64
N LYS A 375 12.49 20.31 -12.94
CA LYS A 375 11.63 19.63 -13.90
C LYS A 375 12.51 19.07 -15.01
N ASN A 376 12.80 17.78 -14.95
CA ASN A 376 13.76 17.14 -15.86
C ASN A 376 13.10 16.49 -17.08
N LEU A 377 11.76 16.41 -17.13
CA LEU A 377 10.99 15.84 -18.25
C LEU A 377 9.87 16.79 -18.67
N ASP A 378 9.69 16.90 -19.99
CA ASP A 378 8.66 17.72 -20.62
C ASP A 378 7.57 16.86 -21.32
N VAL A 379 6.51 17.52 -21.75
CA VAL A 379 5.46 16.91 -22.58
C VAL A 379 6.07 16.39 -23.88
N GLY A 380 5.81 15.13 -24.20
CA GLY A 380 6.39 14.41 -25.34
C GLY A 380 7.64 13.59 -25.01
N ASP A 381 8.24 13.76 -23.83
CA ASP A 381 9.32 12.88 -23.39
C ASP A 381 8.80 11.51 -22.98
N ASN A 382 9.64 10.48 -23.16
CA ASN A 382 9.31 9.12 -22.79
C ASN A 382 9.93 8.78 -21.42
N ILE A 383 9.07 8.35 -20.49
CA ILE A 383 9.49 7.92 -19.16
C ILE A 383 9.85 6.44 -19.16
N ASP A 384 10.95 6.08 -18.51
CA ASP A 384 11.37 4.69 -18.33
C ASP A 384 11.25 4.29 -16.84
N GLY A 385 10.38 3.33 -16.54
CA GLY A 385 10.07 2.82 -15.20
C GLY A 385 11.23 2.10 -14.48
N THR A 386 12.46 2.24 -14.97
CA THR A 386 13.69 1.69 -14.36
C THR A 386 14.63 2.80 -13.91
N SER A 387 14.10 3.81 -13.21
CA SER A 387 14.92 4.78 -12.46
C SER A 387 15.49 4.12 -11.19
N THR A 388 16.25 3.04 -11.37
CA THR A 388 16.99 2.39 -10.29
C THR A 388 18.18 3.29 -9.93
N ALA A 389 18.20 3.80 -8.70
CA ALA A 389 19.35 4.48 -8.13
C ALA A 389 20.59 3.56 -8.19
N GLY A 390 21.54 3.84 -9.09
CA GLY A 390 22.83 3.14 -9.10
C GLY A 390 23.53 2.92 -10.45
N SER A 391 22.94 3.25 -11.60
CA SER A 391 23.63 3.15 -12.89
C SER A 391 24.12 4.51 -13.41
N SER A 392 25.36 4.54 -13.88
CA SER A 392 26.11 5.70 -14.40
C SER A 392 25.55 6.30 -15.71
N ALA A 393 24.30 5.99 -16.07
CA ALA A 393 23.53 6.65 -17.12
C ALA A 393 22.40 7.41 -16.40
N GLY A 394 22.50 8.74 -16.42
CA GLY A 394 21.71 9.72 -15.64
C GLY A 394 20.40 9.19 -15.07
N VAL A 395 20.36 9.07 -13.74
CA VAL A 395 19.10 8.93 -13.00
C VAL A 395 18.32 10.24 -13.18
N SER A 396 17.44 10.29 -14.18
CA SER A 396 16.59 11.45 -14.42
C SER A 396 15.29 11.27 -13.65
N TYR A 397 15.24 11.81 -12.44
CA TYR A 397 13.96 11.94 -11.72
C TYR A 397 13.09 12.94 -12.49
N PRO A 398 11.82 12.64 -12.83
CA PRO A 398 10.98 13.53 -13.63
C PRO A 398 10.87 14.95 -13.07
N ALA A 399 10.77 15.05 -11.74
CA ALA A 399 10.80 16.31 -11.04
C ALA A 399 11.29 16.12 -9.60
N VAL A 400 11.73 17.22 -8.99
CA VAL A 400 12.13 17.29 -7.57
C VAL A 400 11.33 18.39 -6.89
N ILE A 401 10.69 18.06 -5.77
CA ILE A 401 9.84 18.96 -4.99
C ILE A 401 10.42 19.08 -3.60
N TYR A 402 10.63 20.31 -3.14
CA TYR A 402 11.12 20.60 -1.79
C TYR A 402 10.01 21.21 -0.93
N ASP A 403 9.92 20.73 0.30
CA ASP A 403 9.21 21.40 1.38
C ASP A 403 10.14 22.48 1.95
N LEU A 404 9.86 23.74 1.64
CA LEU A 404 10.63 24.90 2.08
C LEU A 404 10.04 25.56 3.35
N SER A 405 9.10 24.90 4.04
CA SER A 405 8.49 25.45 5.26
C SER A 405 9.50 25.65 6.38
N ALA A 406 10.55 24.81 6.43
CA ALA A 406 11.71 24.97 7.27
C ALA A 406 12.96 24.46 6.55
N LEU A 407 14.12 24.97 6.94
CA LEU A 407 15.42 24.56 6.43
C LEU A 407 16.21 23.86 7.53
N THR A 408 16.95 22.83 7.15
CA THR A 408 17.80 22.05 8.04
C THR A 408 19.19 21.91 7.44
N PHE A 409 20.18 21.55 8.23
CA PHE A 409 21.47 21.12 7.71
C PHE A 409 22.16 20.21 8.71
N ASP A 410 22.97 19.31 8.19
CA ASP A 410 23.78 18.41 9.00
C ASP A 410 25.19 18.98 9.18
N VAL A 411 25.63 19.02 10.43
CA VAL A 411 26.99 19.41 10.81
C VAL A 411 27.74 18.21 11.34
N SER A 412 28.94 17.99 10.81
CA SER A 412 29.83 16.92 11.27
C SER A 412 30.59 17.35 12.52
N ILE A 413 30.30 16.73 13.66
CA ILE A 413 30.96 17.02 14.94
C ILE A 413 31.89 15.87 15.33
N HIS A 414 33.07 16.18 15.86
CA HIS A 414 34.05 15.18 16.27
C HIS A 414 33.59 14.35 17.49
N GLU A 415 34.01 13.07 17.57
CA GLU A 415 33.65 12.14 18.66
C GLU A 415 33.99 12.66 20.07
N LEU A 416 35.01 13.51 20.21
CA LEU A 416 35.39 14.09 21.50
C LEU A 416 34.38 15.14 22.00
N ASP A 417 33.69 15.81 21.09
CA ASP A 417 32.81 16.95 21.39
C ASP A 417 31.33 16.56 21.44
N ILE A 418 30.96 15.42 20.81
CA ILE A 418 29.55 14.98 20.69
C ILE A 418 28.86 14.77 22.05
N ASN A 419 29.61 14.34 23.07
CA ASN A 419 29.06 14.09 24.42
C ASN A 419 28.56 15.38 25.10
N GLN A 420 29.03 16.54 24.63
CA GLN A 420 28.66 17.85 25.17
C GLN A 420 27.43 18.44 24.46
N ILE A 421 27.00 17.84 23.34
CA ILE A 421 25.89 18.34 22.53
C ILE A 421 24.57 17.69 22.94
N GLN A 422 23.52 18.51 23.09
CA GLN A 422 22.18 18.07 23.44
C GLN A 422 21.14 18.69 22.51
N VAL A 423 20.06 17.94 22.28
CA VAL A 423 18.89 18.41 21.52
C VAL A 423 18.30 19.64 22.20
N GLY A 424 18.01 20.68 21.41
CA GLY A 424 17.49 21.97 21.88
C GLY A 424 18.55 23.04 22.18
N GLN A 425 19.84 22.74 22.06
CA GLN A 425 20.89 23.77 22.20
C GLN A 425 20.78 24.83 21.11
N LYS A 426 21.07 26.08 21.48
CA LYS A 426 21.06 27.22 20.57
C LYS A 426 22.28 27.19 19.66
N VAL A 427 22.07 27.44 18.38
CA VAL A 427 23.10 27.47 17.36
C VAL A 427 23.11 28.83 16.68
N GLU A 428 24.29 29.43 16.58
CA GLU A 428 24.52 30.60 15.75
C GLU A 428 25.06 30.16 14.39
N ILE A 429 24.41 30.62 13.33
CA ILE A 429 24.65 30.18 11.97
C ILE A 429 25.10 31.37 11.16
N THR A 430 26.20 31.19 10.42
CA THR A 430 26.75 32.19 9.51
C THR A 430 26.82 31.61 8.11
N SER A 431 26.40 32.40 7.11
CA SER A 431 26.55 32.02 5.71
C SER A 431 27.57 32.93 5.06
N SER A 432 28.52 32.36 4.33
CA SER A 432 29.47 33.14 3.52
C SER A 432 28.81 33.85 2.34
N ALA A 433 27.61 33.40 1.93
CA ALA A 433 26.87 33.98 0.82
C ALA A 433 25.97 35.17 1.23
N VAL A 434 25.69 35.33 2.53
CA VAL A 434 24.90 36.45 3.07
C VAL A 434 25.75 37.25 4.05
N GLU A 435 26.44 38.27 3.54
CA GLU A 435 27.37 39.07 4.34
C GLU A 435 26.65 39.82 5.49
N GLY A 436 27.23 39.76 6.68
CA GLY A 436 26.83 40.57 7.83
C GLY A 436 25.55 40.14 8.55
N LYS A 437 24.98 38.97 8.23
CA LYS A 437 23.82 38.40 8.95
C LYS A 437 24.21 37.13 9.72
N THR A 438 23.76 37.05 10.96
CA THR A 438 23.78 35.84 11.78
C THR A 438 22.36 35.31 11.88
N PHE A 439 22.19 34.02 11.61
CA PHE A 439 20.92 33.31 11.76
C PHE A 439 20.95 32.49 13.05
N THR A 440 19.80 32.24 13.63
CA THR A 440 19.68 31.35 14.79
C THR A 440 18.96 30.07 14.40
N GLY A 441 19.36 28.98 15.04
CA GLY A 441 18.67 27.71 14.97
C GLY A 441 18.85 26.94 16.26
N HIS A 442 18.31 25.73 16.27
CA HIS A 442 18.44 24.82 17.39
C HIS A 442 18.80 23.42 16.91
N VAL A 443 19.48 22.67 17.78
CA VAL A 443 19.80 21.26 17.52
C VAL A 443 18.51 20.46 17.55
N ASP A 444 18.09 19.92 16.40
CA ASP A 444 16.90 19.07 16.28
C ASP A 444 17.24 17.62 16.64
N LYS A 445 18.36 17.12 16.10
CA LYS A 445 18.73 15.71 16.26
C LYS A 445 20.23 15.50 16.31
N VAL A 446 20.65 14.68 17.27
CA VAL A 446 22.02 14.17 17.35
C VAL A 446 22.02 12.72 16.87
N ASN A 447 22.66 12.42 15.75
CA ASN A 447 22.69 11.05 15.23
C ASN A 447 23.65 10.20 16.07
N ILE A 448 23.19 9.03 16.53
CA ILE A 448 24.01 8.08 17.30
C ILE A 448 24.98 7.28 16.41
N ASN A 449 24.75 7.28 15.11
CA ASN A 449 25.61 6.58 14.15
C ASN A 449 26.73 7.51 13.68
N GLY A 450 27.92 7.35 14.26
CA GLY A 450 29.13 8.03 13.81
C GLY A 450 29.60 7.51 12.46
N VAL A 451 30.14 8.42 11.64
CA VAL A 451 30.77 8.13 10.35
C VAL A 451 32.27 8.24 10.53
N THR A 452 32.97 7.12 10.43
CA THR A 452 34.44 7.09 10.48
C THR A 452 35.02 7.25 9.09
N THR A 453 35.67 8.38 8.82
CA THR A 453 36.38 8.64 7.56
C THR A 453 37.87 8.79 7.84
N SER A 454 38.70 7.96 7.19
CA SER A 454 40.17 8.01 7.34
C SER A 454 40.67 7.94 8.78
N GLY A 455 39.99 7.17 9.64
CA GLY A 455 40.36 6.99 11.06
C GLY A 455 39.86 8.08 12.02
N THR A 456 39.12 9.08 11.52
CA THR A 456 38.45 10.10 12.36
C THR A 456 36.95 9.84 12.38
N THR A 457 36.36 9.72 13.57
CA THR A 457 34.91 9.49 13.75
C THR A 457 34.19 10.81 13.98
N ASN A 458 33.23 11.13 13.10
CA ASN A 458 32.37 12.29 13.24
C ASN A 458 30.91 11.86 13.35
N TYR A 459 30.14 12.55 14.20
CA TYR A 459 28.72 12.35 14.38
C TYR A 459 27.96 13.48 13.68
N PRO A 460 27.05 13.18 12.74
CA PRO A 460 26.23 14.21 12.12
C PRO A 460 25.15 14.69 13.10
N VAL A 461 25.08 16.00 13.27
CA VAL A 461 24.09 16.70 14.09
C VAL A 461 23.22 17.55 13.16
N THR A 462 21.93 17.28 13.16
CA THR A 462 20.93 18.00 12.36
C THR A 462 20.47 19.24 13.13
N ILE A 463 20.58 20.40 12.49
CA ILE A 463 20.18 21.69 13.04
C ILE A 463 19.00 22.22 12.23
N LEU A 464 17.95 22.65 12.93
CA LEU A 464 16.78 23.30 12.35
C LEU A 464 16.94 24.82 12.46
N LEU A 465 16.74 25.54 11.35
CA LEU A 465 16.79 27.00 11.32
C LEU A 465 15.48 27.59 11.83
N ASP A 466 15.56 28.57 12.74
CA ASP A 466 14.38 29.32 13.20
C ASP A 466 14.00 30.42 12.20
N GLU A 467 15.01 31.03 11.57
CA GLU A 467 14.86 32.06 10.55
C GLU A 467 15.67 31.66 9.30
N SER A 468 14.99 31.59 8.17
CA SER A 468 15.57 31.15 6.89
C SER A 468 15.46 32.19 5.77
N ASP A 469 15.07 33.43 6.08
CA ASP A 469 14.87 34.46 5.05
C ASP A 469 16.18 34.78 4.29
N GLY A 470 16.14 34.59 2.98
CA GLY A 470 17.31 34.75 2.10
C GLY A 470 18.27 33.57 2.08
N LEU A 471 17.97 32.47 2.78
CA LEU A 471 18.71 31.21 2.68
C LEU A 471 17.98 30.25 1.74
N LEU A 472 18.76 29.56 0.91
CA LEU A 472 18.29 28.60 -0.08
C LEU A 472 18.97 27.24 0.16
N PRO A 473 18.28 26.12 -0.10
CA PRO A 473 18.91 24.82 -0.16
C PRO A 473 20.14 24.81 -1.09
N GLY A 474 21.19 24.10 -0.67
CA GLY A 474 22.48 24.02 -1.36
C GLY A 474 23.51 25.07 -0.93
N MET A 475 23.15 26.06 -0.11
CA MET A 475 24.12 27.03 0.43
C MET A 475 24.98 26.41 1.53
N ASN A 476 26.27 26.75 1.56
CA ASN A 476 27.16 26.35 2.65
C ASN A 476 27.00 27.30 3.85
N VAL A 477 26.95 26.73 5.05
CA VAL A 477 26.84 27.46 6.31
C VAL A 477 27.85 26.94 7.33
N SER A 478 28.24 27.83 8.25
CA SER A 478 29.03 27.51 9.43
C SER A 478 28.17 27.69 10.67
N ALA A 479 28.07 26.65 11.47
CA ALA A 479 27.36 26.62 12.73
C ALA A 479 28.33 26.71 13.90
N ARG A 480 27.97 27.53 14.88
CA ARG A 480 28.57 27.60 16.22
C ARG A 480 27.50 27.15 17.21
N ILE A 481 27.61 25.92 17.68
CA ILE A 481 26.71 25.33 18.67
C ILE A 481 27.18 25.79 20.06
N ILE A 482 26.31 26.47 20.80
CA ILE A 482 26.62 26.94 22.15
C ILE A 482 26.38 25.79 23.12
N VAL A 483 27.48 25.25 23.68
CA VAL A 483 27.44 24.10 24.61
C VAL A 483 27.18 24.60 26.02
N GLU A 484 27.94 25.61 26.44
CA GLU A 484 27.87 26.16 27.78
C GLU A 484 28.20 27.65 27.74
N GLU A 485 27.47 28.43 28.54
CA GLU A 485 27.67 29.85 28.68
C GLU A 485 27.82 30.17 30.17
N GLN A 486 28.97 30.72 30.54
CA GLN A 486 29.22 31.20 31.89
C GLN A 486 29.35 32.71 31.86
N SER A 487 28.42 33.38 32.54
CA SER A 487 28.55 34.80 32.84
C SER A 487 29.55 35.01 33.99
N THR A 488 30.54 35.88 33.80
CA THR A 488 31.52 36.28 34.82
C THR A 488 32.44 35.15 35.32
N ALA A 489 33.33 34.67 34.46
CA ALA A 489 34.40 33.72 34.80
C ALA A 489 35.76 34.44 34.87
N LEU A 490 36.62 34.04 35.82
CA LEU A 490 38.01 34.54 35.86
C LEU A 490 38.82 33.84 34.77
N CYS A 491 39.18 34.59 33.73
CA CYS A 491 39.85 34.03 32.56
C CYS A 491 41.28 34.56 32.40
N VAL A 492 42.12 33.67 31.88
CA VAL A 492 43.47 34.01 31.36
C VAL A 492 43.60 33.49 29.93
N PRO A 493 44.42 34.09 29.07
CA PRO A 493 44.66 33.57 27.73
C PRO A 493 45.21 32.14 27.79
N ILE A 494 44.82 31.28 26.83
CA ILE A 494 45.27 29.88 26.81
C ILE A 494 46.81 29.76 26.73
N GLU A 495 47.47 30.74 26.11
CA GLU A 495 48.95 30.85 26.02
C GLU A 495 49.62 31.02 27.39
N ALA A 496 48.89 31.47 28.41
CA ALA A 496 49.44 31.72 29.75
C ALA A 496 49.54 30.46 30.61
N VAL A 497 48.96 29.34 30.17
CA VAL A 497 48.83 28.11 30.97
C VAL A 497 49.71 27.00 30.39
N GLU A 498 50.70 26.55 31.16
CA GLU A 498 51.48 25.34 30.87
C GLU A 498 50.67 24.09 31.30
N GLN A 499 50.17 23.31 30.33
CA GLN A 499 49.30 22.14 30.58
C GLN A 499 50.04 20.87 31.04
N GLU A 500 51.37 20.81 30.94
CA GLU A 500 52.16 19.58 31.19
C GLU A 500 52.01 18.97 32.60
N ASN A 501 51.50 19.72 33.59
CA ASN A 501 51.29 19.24 34.97
C ASN A 501 49.98 19.73 35.61
N GLY A 502 48.86 19.68 34.89
CA GLY A 502 47.54 20.01 35.46
C GLY A 502 47.25 21.51 35.59
N GLY A 503 47.91 22.35 34.76
CA GLY A 503 47.72 23.79 34.71
C GLY A 503 48.68 24.54 35.65
N THR A 504 49.80 24.99 35.12
CA THR A 504 50.72 25.89 35.83
C THR A 504 50.77 27.24 35.11
N ILE A 505 50.59 28.31 35.86
CA ILE A 505 50.77 29.68 35.38
C ILE A 505 52.07 30.26 35.95
N LEU A 506 52.64 31.20 35.22
CA LEU A 506 53.83 31.92 35.62
C LEU A 506 53.42 33.30 36.12
N LEU A 507 53.79 33.64 37.36
CA LEU A 507 53.59 34.98 37.91
C LEU A 507 54.94 35.71 38.04
N PRO A 508 54.94 37.05 37.92
CA PRO A 508 56.12 37.85 38.24
C PRO A 508 56.48 37.70 39.72
N GLY A 509 57.75 37.50 40.02
CA GLY A 509 58.23 37.41 41.40
C GLY A 509 58.10 38.74 42.15
N ALA A 510 58.21 38.70 43.48
CA ALA A 510 58.17 39.90 44.32
C ALA A 510 59.25 40.96 43.97
N ASP A 511 60.30 40.53 43.25
CA ASP A 511 61.44 41.33 42.81
C ASP A 511 61.29 41.82 41.35
N ALA A 512 60.11 41.65 40.74
CA ALA A 512 59.84 42.09 39.39
C ALA A 512 59.99 43.61 39.24
N VAL A 513 60.67 44.02 38.17
CA VAL A 513 60.93 45.44 37.88
C VAL A 513 59.98 45.90 36.79
N TYR A 514 59.20 46.92 37.11
CA TYR A 514 58.23 47.54 36.19
C TYR A 514 58.76 48.90 35.71
N ASP A 515 58.42 49.28 34.48
CA ASP A 515 58.65 50.64 33.99
C ASP A 515 57.62 51.63 34.57
N LYS A 516 57.75 52.91 34.22
CA LYS A 516 56.83 53.96 34.69
C LYS A 516 55.42 53.86 34.11
N ASP A 517 55.24 53.02 33.09
CA ASP A 517 53.98 52.81 32.37
C ASP A 517 53.33 51.46 32.74
N GLY A 518 53.92 50.71 33.68
CA GLY A 518 53.39 49.45 34.21
C GLY A 518 53.81 48.19 33.45
N ASN A 519 54.69 48.28 32.45
CA ASN A 519 55.16 47.12 31.70
C ASN A 519 56.33 46.43 32.39
N LEU A 520 56.43 45.12 32.21
CA LEU A 520 57.48 44.30 32.81
C LEU A 520 58.83 44.55 32.14
N VAL A 521 59.78 45.08 32.89
CA VAL A 521 61.18 45.28 32.43
C VAL A 521 62.01 44.04 32.76
N SER A 522 61.75 43.37 33.89
CA SER A 522 62.36 42.09 34.24
C SER A 522 61.40 41.27 35.10
N PRO A 523 61.15 39.97 34.78
CA PRO A 523 60.24 39.11 35.53
C PRO A 523 60.72 38.77 36.95
N GLY A 524 61.98 39.06 37.30
CA GLY A 524 62.56 38.66 38.58
C GLY A 524 62.61 37.14 38.74
N THR A 525 62.39 36.66 39.97
CA THR A 525 62.23 35.23 40.27
C THR A 525 60.83 34.75 39.82
N ILE A 526 60.73 34.03 38.71
CA ILE A 526 59.43 33.53 38.20
C ILE A 526 58.79 32.59 39.23
N GLU A 527 57.59 32.94 39.69
CA GLU A 527 56.79 32.08 40.58
C GLU A 527 55.92 31.17 39.71
N LYS A 528 56.15 29.86 39.81
CA LYS A 528 55.27 28.86 39.20
C LYS A 528 54.14 28.56 40.17
N ARG A 529 52.90 28.86 39.78
CA ARG A 529 51.72 28.55 40.60
C ARG A 529 50.83 27.56 39.87
N THR A 530 50.50 26.48 40.56
CA THR A 530 49.51 25.52 40.10
C THR A 530 48.11 26.11 40.29
N VAL A 531 47.30 26.05 39.25
CA VAL A 531 45.93 26.56 39.23
C VAL A 531 44.96 25.45 38.86
N THR A 532 43.73 25.55 39.36
CA THR A 532 42.67 24.63 38.97
C THR A 532 41.99 25.18 37.72
N LEU A 533 42.14 24.46 36.61
CA LEU A 533 41.56 24.83 35.33
C LEU A 533 40.08 24.46 35.27
N GLY A 534 39.28 25.36 34.71
CA GLY A 534 37.87 25.17 34.42
C GLY A 534 37.62 25.01 32.92
N ARG A 535 36.54 25.61 32.44
CA ARG A 535 36.13 25.59 31.03
C ARG A 535 37.12 26.37 30.16
N ASN A 536 37.21 26.02 28.90
CA ASN A 536 38.09 26.70 27.95
C ASN A 536 37.39 26.93 26.61
N ASN A 537 37.73 28.04 25.96
CA ASN A 537 37.38 28.29 24.57
C ASN A 537 38.66 28.45 23.73
N ASP A 538 38.52 28.91 22.49
CA ASP A 538 39.65 29.03 21.56
C ASP A 538 40.74 30.04 22.00
N THR A 539 40.42 30.96 22.91
CA THR A 539 41.31 32.10 23.26
C THR A 539 41.64 32.15 24.76
N TYR A 540 40.73 31.72 25.62
CA TYR A 540 40.79 31.88 27.06
C TYR A 540 40.45 30.58 27.80
N ILE A 541 40.99 30.45 29.00
CA ILE A 541 40.70 29.36 29.94
C ILE A 541 40.25 29.96 31.28
N GLU A 542 39.19 29.39 31.84
CA GLU A 542 38.69 29.71 33.17
C GLU A 542 39.61 29.14 34.24
N ILE A 543 39.87 29.95 35.27
CA ILE A 543 40.59 29.56 36.47
C ILE A 543 39.61 29.50 37.63
N LEU A 544 39.37 28.30 38.16
CA LEU A 544 38.45 28.07 39.28
C LEU A 544 39.08 28.40 40.63
N ASP A 545 40.39 28.13 40.77
CA ASP A 545 41.13 28.38 42.01
C ASP A 545 42.63 28.57 41.74
N GLY A 546 43.29 29.36 42.58
CA GLY A 546 44.73 29.64 42.55
C GLY A 546 45.14 30.98 41.92
N LEU A 547 44.18 31.80 41.48
CA LEU A 547 44.44 33.13 40.93
C LEU A 547 43.32 34.11 41.31
N SER A 548 43.67 35.37 41.60
CA SER A 548 42.69 36.43 41.87
C SER A 548 42.49 37.35 40.68
N GLU A 549 41.34 38.03 40.63
CA GLU A 549 41.07 39.07 39.63
C GLU A 549 42.13 40.18 39.65
N GLY A 550 42.66 40.52 38.48
CA GLY A 550 43.69 41.54 38.28
C GLY A 550 45.14 41.07 38.47
N GLU A 551 45.37 39.82 38.91
CA GLU A 551 46.73 39.26 38.98
C GLU A 551 47.33 39.12 37.57
N GLN A 552 48.59 39.52 37.41
CA GLN A 552 49.30 39.51 36.13
C GLN A 552 49.94 38.14 35.88
N VAL A 553 49.56 37.49 34.78
CA VAL A 553 50.18 36.25 34.32
C VAL A 553 51.20 36.51 33.23
N LEU A 554 52.29 35.75 33.24
CA LEU A 554 53.39 35.86 32.28
C LEU A 554 53.20 34.86 31.14
N ILE A 555 53.12 35.38 29.91
CA ILE A 555 53.09 34.60 28.66
C ILE A 555 54.48 34.64 28.05
N GLN A 556 55.08 33.48 27.80
CA GLN A 556 56.39 33.41 27.13
C GLN A 556 56.28 33.86 25.68
N ASN A 557 57.09 34.84 25.29
CA ASN A 557 57.13 35.33 23.94
C ASN A 557 58.03 34.39 23.10
N PRO A 558 57.52 33.74 22.03
CA PRO A 558 58.28 32.73 21.27
C PRO A 558 59.49 33.30 20.52
N VAL A 559 59.65 34.62 20.48
CA VAL A 559 60.78 35.30 19.80
C VAL A 559 62.08 35.21 20.62
N GLY A 560 62.02 34.88 21.91
CA GLY A 560 63.19 34.84 22.81
C GLY A 560 63.91 33.48 22.92
N SER A 561 63.25 32.37 22.58
CA SER A 561 63.80 31.01 22.75
C SER A 561 64.86 30.63 21.71
N SER A 562 64.84 31.26 20.53
CA SER A 562 65.79 30.96 19.44
C SER A 562 67.23 31.39 19.69
N PHE A 563 67.48 32.33 20.63
CA PHE A 563 68.84 32.78 20.96
C PHE A 563 69.52 31.98 22.07
N MET A 564 68.75 31.32 22.96
CA MET A 564 69.32 30.58 24.09
C MET A 564 69.89 29.22 23.67
N GLU A 565 69.29 28.57 22.66
CA GLU A 565 69.73 27.25 22.16
C GLU A 565 71.04 27.32 21.36
N MET A 566 71.32 28.44 20.67
CA MET A 566 72.63 28.67 20.01
C MET A 566 73.79 28.94 20.97
N ALA A 567 73.53 29.35 22.22
CA ALA A 567 74.58 29.74 23.17
C ALA A 567 75.08 28.58 24.06
N MET A 568 74.36 27.47 24.10
CA MET A 568 74.70 26.28 24.92
C MET A 568 75.19 25.08 24.09
N GLY A 569 75.19 25.21 22.76
CA GLY A 569 75.80 24.27 21.82
C GLY A 569 77.12 24.82 21.27
N GLY A 570 78.13 24.94 22.13
CA GLY A 570 79.50 25.33 21.77
C GLY A 570 80.51 24.38 22.39
#